data_AF-A0A5M4AVJ0-F1
#
_entry.id   AF-A0A5M4AVJ0-F1
#
_cell.length_a   1.000
_cell.length_b   1.000
_cell.length_c   1.000
_cell.angle_alpha   90.00
_cell.angle_beta   90.00
_cell.angle_gamma   90.00
#
_symmetry.space_group_name_H-M   'P 1'
#
loop_
_entity.id
_entity.type
_entity.pdbx_description
1 polymer ?
#
loop_
_entity_poly.entity_id
_entity_poly.type
_entity_poly.pdbx_seq_one_letter_code
_entity_poly.pdbx_strand_id
1 'polypeptide(L)'
;MKPRIKNTHFTLTIIGWLQVVGGIAGLGLMAYLMLKTGTINGAILLMFLLGLGLYGFSIYSGKRLLTDGDKKTGIILSIINQVPQIIQWSLLGYALTYASGFQLAIGMANTGLSFGFSISSFKMAINSGGDFLFRVNFTAIVVIGVLANILAELKQENVEESPLVTSDEQSV
;
A
#
# COMPACT_ATOMS: atom_id res chain seq x y z
N MET A 1 -14.87 -1.17 18.12
CA MET A 1 -13.63 -0.61 18.72
C MET A 1 -12.94 0.24 17.66
N LYS A 2 -12.47 1.45 18.00
CA LYS A 2 -11.65 2.26 17.09
C LYS A 2 -10.22 1.68 17.09
N PRO A 3 -9.71 1.10 15.99
CA PRO A 3 -8.34 0.61 15.94
C PRO A 3 -7.39 1.81 15.76
N ARG A 4 -7.18 2.61 16.81
CA ARG A 4 -6.17 3.68 16.83
C ARG A 4 -5.06 3.33 17.80
N ILE A 5 -3.82 3.55 17.39
CA ILE A 5 -2.64 3.35 18.24
C ILE A 5 -2.55 4.45 19.32
N LYS A 6 -2.95 5.70 18.99
CA LYS A 6 -3.00 6.82 19.96
C LYS A 6 -3.79 8.05 19.47
N ASN A 7 -3.40 8.64 18.34
CA ASN A 7 -3.99 9.85 17.72
C ASN A 7 -3.98 9.69 16.19
N THR A 8 -4.92 10.30 15.45
CA THR A 8 -4.99 10.23 13.98
C THR A 8 -3.73 10.81 13.35
N HIS A 9 -3.24 11.96 13.83
CA HIS A 9 -1.98 12.53 13.33
C HIS A 9 -0.81 11.53 13.45
N PHE A 10 -0.60 10.98 14.65
CA PHE A 10 0.47 10.02 14.91
C PHE A 10 0.33 8.74 14.08
N THR A 11 -0.90 8.26 13.89
CA THR A 11 -1.19 7.05 13.08
C THR A 11 -0.84 7.28 11.62
N LEU A 12 -1.25 8.42 11.04
CA LEU A 12 -0.90 8.80 9.68
C LEU A 12 0.61 8.98 9.52
N THR A 13 1.29 9.55 10.51
CA THR A 13 2.75 9.69 10.52
C THR A 13 3.46 8.33 10.47
N ILE A 14 3.03 7.36 11.29
CA ILE A 14 3.61 6.00 11.27
C ILE A 14 3.39 5.34 9.91
N ILE A 15 2.16 5.36 9.39
CA ILE A 15 1.84 4.73 8.10
C ILE A 15 2.62 5.40 6.97
N GLY A 16 2.71 6.73 6.97
CA GLY A 16 3.47 7.49 5.99
C GLY A 16 4.96 7.11 5.99
N TRP A 17 5.59 7.06 7.16
CA TRP A 17 6.98 6.63 7.28
C TRP A 17 7.21 5.18 6.85
N LEU A 18 6.31 4.26 7.21
CA LEU A 18 6.38 2.87 6.77
C LEU A 18 6.35 2.76 5.24
N GLN A 19 5.49 3.52 4.56
CA GLN A 19 5.40 3.53 3.09
C GLN A 19 6.63 4.17 2.42
N VAL A 20 7.19 5.23 3.00
CA VAL A 20 8.39 5.90 2.47
C VAL A 20 9.62 5.00 2.65
N VAL A 21 9.86 4.49 3.85
CA VAL A 21 11.01 3.62 4.13
C VAL A 21 10.91 2.31 3.35
N GLY A 22 9.73 1.70 3.33
CA GLY A 22 9.45 0.52 2.51
C GLY A 22 9.67 0.77 1.03
N GLY A 23 9.24 1.93 0.54
CA GLY A 23 9.39 2.33 -0.85
C GLY A 23 10.85 2.51 -1.25
N ILE A 24 11.64 3.20 -0.41
CA ILE A 24 13.08 3.39 -0.62
C ILE A 24 13.82 2.04 -0.60
N ALA A 25 13.53 1.20 0.41
CA ALA A 25 14.12 -0.14 0.50
C ALA A 25 13.78 -0.98 -0.74
N GLY A 26 12.55 -0.87 -1.24
CA GLY A 26 12.09 -1.51 -2.44
C GLY A 26 12.77 -1.02 -3.72
N LEU A 27 12.98 0.29 -3.89
CA LEU A 27 13.79 0.82 -4.99
C LEU A 27 15.23 0.29 -4.93
N GLY A 28 15.82 0.21 -3.73
CA GLY A 28 17.13 -0.42 -3.53
C GLY A 28 17.15 -1.89 -3.94
N LEU A 29 16.10 -2.65 -3.58
CA LEU A 29 15.94 -4.04 -4.01
C LEU A 29 15.81 -4.16 -5.53
N MET A 30 15.06 -3.26 -6.18
CA MET A 30 14.92 -3.24 -7.64
C MET A 30 16.26 -2.97 -8.33
N ALA A 31 17.02 -1.99 -7.85
CA ALA A 31 18.36 -1.71 -8.36
C ALA A 31 19.28 -2.93 -8.22
N TYR A 32 19.25 -3.60 -7.06
CA TYR A 32 20.00 -4.83 -6.84
C TYR A 32 19.61 -5.96 -7.81
N LEU A 33 18.31 -6.18 -8.02
CA LEU A 33 17.80 -7.20 -8.95
C LEU A 33 18.19 -6.89 -10.39
N MET A 34 18.16 -5.62 -10.81
CA MET A 34 18.61 -5.21 -12.15
C MET A 34 20.08 -5.53 -12.37
N LEU A 35 20.97 -5.28 -11.38
CA LEU A 35 22.39 -5.61 -11.48
C LEU A 35 22.68 -7.11 -11.54
N LYS A 36 21.81 -7.93 -10.95
CA LYS A 36 21.93 -9.39 -10.96
C LYS A 36 21.29 -10.06 -12.17
N THR A 37 20.48 -9.32 -12.92
CA THR A 37 19.78 -9.84 -14.10
C THR A 37 20.67 -9.73 -15.33
N GLY A 38 21.18 -10.85 -15.82
CA GLY A 38 22.15 -10.86 -16.92
C GLY A 38 21.60 -10.33 -18.25
N THR A 39 20.43 -10.82 -18.68
CA THR A 39 19.80 -10.42 -19.94
C THR A 39 18.43 -9.80 -19.69
N ILE A 40 18.24 -8.55 -20.11
CA ILE A 40 16.96 -7.85 -20.04
C ILE A 40 16.22 -8.07 -21.36
N ASN A 41 15.14 -8.84 -21.32
CA ASN A 41 14.17 -8.89 -22.40
C ASN A 41 13.01 -7.91 -22.14
N GLY A 42 12.12 -7.72 -23.12
CA GLY A 42 11.00 -6.78 -22.99
C GLY A 42 10.08 -7.07 -21.81
N ALA A 43 9.83 -8.34 -21.49
CA ALA A 43 8.99 -8.72 -20.36
C ALA A 43 9.64 -8.37 -19.02
N ILE A 44 10.92 -8.69 -18.84
CA ILE A 44 11.70 -8.36 -17.64
C ILE A 44 11.79 -6.84 -17.45
N LEU A 45 12.00 -6.08 -18.53
CA LEU A 45 12.00 -4.62 -18.48
C LEU A 45 10.66 -4.08 -17.98
N LEU A 46 9.54 -4.62 -18.48
CA LEU A 46 8.21 -4.23 -18.03
C LEU A 46 8.00 -4.53 -16.54
N MET A 47 8.48 -5.67 -16.04
CA MET A 47 8.43 -5.97 -14.60
C MET A 47 9.23 -4.95 -13.78
N PHE A 48 10.41 -4.55 -14.24
CA PHE A 48 11.21 -3.53 -13.57
C PHE A 48 10.51 -2.17 -13.54
N LEU A 49 9.96 -1.72 -14.67
CA LEU A 49 9.20 -0.47 -14.75
C LEU A 49 7.97 -0.48 -13.84
N LEU A 50 7.23 -1.59 -13.81
CA LEU A 50 6.08 -1.76 -12.92
C LEU A 50 6.50 -1.70 -11.46
N GLY A 51 7.54 -2.42 -11.05
CA GLY A 51 8.00 -2.40 -9.67
C GLY A 51 8.57 -1.03 -9.26
N LEU A 52 9.30 -0.34 -10.14
CA LEU A 52 9.74 1.05 -9.92
C LEU A 52 8.55 1.99 -9.76
N GLY A 53 7.51 1.83 -10.59
CA GLY A 53 6.26 2.58 -10.49
C GLY A 53 5.54 2.34 -9.17
N LEU A 54 5.43 1.09 -8.72
CA LEU A 54 4.80 0.73 -7.44
C LEU A 54 5.59 1.28 -6.23
N TYR A 55 6.92 1.13 -6.21
CA TYR A 55 7.76 1.68 -5.13
C TYR A 55 7.79 3.20 -5.14
N GLY A 56 7.83 3.84 -6.32
CA GLY A 56 7.68 5.28 -6.45
C GLY A 56 6.32 5.78 -5.95
N PHE A 57 5.24 5.06 -6.28
CA PHE A 57 3.89 5.39 -5.81
C PHE A 57 3.75 5.22 -4.29
N SER A 58 4.39 4.21 -3.69
CA SER A 58 4.47 4.04 -2.24
C SER A 58 5.15 5.22 -1.56
N ILE A 59 6.28 5.70 -2.10
CA ILE A 59 6.97 6.89 -1.56
C ILE A 59 6.09 8.14 -1.70
N TYR A 60 5.45 8.31 -2.85
CA TYR A 60 4.61 9.47 -3.13
C TYR A 60 3.40 9.54 -2.18
N SER A 61 2.67 8.44 -2.03
CA SER A 61 1.53 8.33 -1.12
C SER A 61 1.96 8.54 0.35
N GLY A 62 3.07 7.94 0.76
CA GLY A 62 3.61 8.10 2.11
C GLY A 62 4.03 9.55 2.41
N LYS A 63 4.71 10.22 1.47
CA LYS A 63 5.06 11.65 1.61
C LYS A 63 3.83 12.55 1.72
N ARG A 64 2.77 12.25 0.95
CA ARG A 64 1.50 12.99 1.03
C ARG A 64 0.79 12.80 2.37
N LEU A 65 0.89 11.62 2.99
CA LEU A 65 0.39 11.41 4.36
C LEU A 65 1.14 12.23 5.42
N LEU A 66 2.44 12.49 5.19
CA LEU A 66 3.30 13.26 6.10
C LEU A 66 3.18 14.78 5.94
N THR A 67 2.42 15.26 4.94
CA THR A 67 2.28 16.68 4.64
C THR A 67 0.90 17.18 5.08
N ASP A 68 0.85 18.27 5.85
CA ASP A 68 -0.38 18.71 6.52
C ASP A 68 -1.50 19.20 5.59
N GLY A 69 -1.16 19.79 4.44
CA GLY A 69 -2.13 20.43 3.54
C GLY A 69 -3.03 19.47 2.74
N ASP A 70 -2.64 18.22 2.55
CA ASP A 70 -3.29 17.28 1.60
C ASP A 70 -3.60 15.90 2.21
N LYS A 71 -3.87 15.86 3.52
CA LYS A 71 -4.09 14.60 4.26
C LYS A 71 -5.16 13.69 3.65
N LYS A 72 -6.29 14.25 3.22
CA LYS A 72 -7.39 13.49 2.59
C LYS A 72 -6.92 12.77 1.33
N THR A 73 -6.22 13.49 0.46
CA THR A 73 -5.64 12.94 -0.77
C THR A 73 -4.57 11.89 -0.45
N GLY A 74 -3.70 12.16 0.53
CA GLY A 74 -2.70 11.19 1.00
C GLY A 74 -3.31 9.88 1.52
N ILE A 75 -4.42 9.96 2.24
CA ILE A 75 -5.16 8.78 2.73
C ILE A 75 -5.71 7.95 1.58
N ILE A 76 -6.37 8.59 0.60
CA ILE A 76 -6.93 7.89 -0.57
C ILE A 76 -5.81 7.21 -1.38
N LEU A 77 -4.73 7.93 -1.68
CA LEU A 77 -3.59 7.38 -2.40
C LEU A 77 -2.94 6.21 -1.66
N SER A 78 -2.87 6.30 -0.33
CA SER A 78 -2.36 5.23 0.51
C SER A 78 -3.25 3.99 0.49
N ILE A 79 -4.57 4.14 0.51
CA ILE A 79 -5.49 3.02 0.35
C ILE A 79 -5.27 2.34 -1.00
N ILE A 80 -5.18 3.12 -2.09
CA ILE A 80 -4.90 2.60 -3.43
C ILE A 80 -3.57 1.85 -3.45
N ASN A 81 -2.52 2.35 -2.79
CA ASN A 81 -1.21 1.69 -2.72
C ASN A 81 -1.26 0.34 -1.98
N GLN A 82 -2.15 0.20 -0.99
CA GLN A 82 -2.29 -1.05 -0.22
C GLN A 82 -3.12 -2.12 -0.94
N VAL A 83 -4.03 -1.76 -1.86
CA VAL A 83 -4.90 -2.72 -2.56
C VAL A 83 -4.12 -3.80 -3.31
N PRO A 84 -3.10 -3.47 -4.15
CA PRO A 84 -2.28 -4.49 -4.80
C PRO A 84 -1.51 -5.39 -3.83
N GLN A 85 -1.28 -4.94 -2.60
CA GLN A 85 -0.50 -5.67 -1.59
C GLN A 85 -1.33 -6.72 -0.85
N ILE A 86 -2.68 -6.67 -0.94
CA ILE A 86 -3.59 -7.60 -0.26
C ILE A 86 -3.38 -9.03 -0.75
N ILE A 87 -3.28 -9.22 -2.07
CA ILE A 87 -3.25 -10.54 -2.69
C ILE A 87 -1.85 -10.83 -3.22
N GLN A 88 -1.30 -11.96 -2.82
CA GLN A 88 0.00 -12.45 -3.28
C GLN A 88 -0.20 -13.82 -3.89
N TRP A 89 0.29 -14.01 -5.11
CA TRP A 89 0.04 -15.26 -5.81
C TRP A 89 1.21 -15.68 -6.71
N SER A 90 1.32 -16.99 -6.88
CA SER A 90 2.14 -17.68 -7.87
C SER A 90 1.31 -18.85 -8.39
N LEU A 91 1.07 -18.93 -9.70
CA LEU A 91 0.32 -20.01 -10.32
C LEU A 91 0.82 -20.23 -11.75
N LEU A 92 1.08 -21.49 -12.11
CA LEU A 92 1.44 -21.91 -13.47
C LEU A 92 2.59 -21.09 -14.08
N GLY A 93 3.56 -20.72 -13.23
CA GLY A 93 4.72 -19.95 -13.60
C GLY A 93 4.53 -18.46 -13.80
N TYR A 94 3.34 -17.94 -13.52
CA TYR A 94 3.12 -16.52 -13.31
C TYR A 94 3.13 -16.23 -11.81
N ALA A 95 3.84 -15.19 -11.40
CA ALA A 95 3.82 -14.73 -10.02
C ALA A 95 3.66 -13.22 -9.94
N LEU A 96 2.93 -12.79 -8.91
CA LEU A 96 2.82 -11.41 -8.46
C LEU A 96 2.98 -11.40 -6.94
N THR A 97 3.96 -10.68 -6.42
CA THR A 97 3.97 -10.31 -5.00
C THR A 97 4.77 -9.03 -4.84
N TYR A 98 4.16 -8.00 -4.27
CA TYR A 98 4.85 -6.77 -3.93
C TYR A 98 4.39 -6.35 -2.54
N ALA A 99 5.30 -5.91 -1.67
CA ALA A 99 4.97 -5.31 -0.38
C ALA A 99 6.05 -4.32 0.04
N SER A 100 5.64 -3.10 0.39
CA SER A 100 6.53 -2.01 0.74
C SER A 100 6.25 -1.60 2.19
N GLY A 101 7.18 -1.94 3.08
CA GLY A 101 7.09 -1.79 4.52
C GLY A 101 6.86 -3.14 5.21
N PHE A 102 6.19 -3.14 6.34
CA PHE A 102 5.95 -4.36 7.09
C PHE A 102 4.81 -5.20 6.48
N GLN A 103 5.01 -6.51 6.37
CA GLN A 103 4.02 -7.47 5.90
C GLN A 103 3.92 -8.67 6.83
N LEU A 104 2.68 -9.03 7.15
CA LEU A 104 2.28 -10.34 7.66
C LEU A 104 1.23 -10.92 6.71
N ALA A 105 1.56 -12.04 6.08
CA ALA A 105 0.67 -12.74 5.17
C ALA A 105 0.50 -14.20 5.54
N ILE A 106 -0.71 -14.72 5.28
CA ILE A 106 -1.08 -16.12 5.54
C ILE A 106 -1.79 -16.65 4.29
N GLY A 107 -1.56 -17.90 3.97
CA GLY A 107 -2.33 -18.59 2.93
C GLY A 107 -1.84 -20.01 2.71
N MET A 108 -1.86 -20.44 1.45
CA MET A 108 -1.47 -21.78 1.05
C MET A 108 -0.32 -21.75 0.05
N ALA A 109 0.57 -22.73 0.17
CA ALA A 109 1.61 -22.99 -0.82
C ALA A 109 1.58 -24.48 -1.13
N ASN A 110 1.38 -24.82 -2.41
CA ASN A 110 1.17 -26.18 -2.88
C ASN A 110 0.07 -26.89 -2.05
N THR A 111 0.43 -27.85 -1.20
CA THR A 111 -0.51 -28.63 -0.36
C THR A 111 -0.51 -28.22 1.12
N GLY A 112 0.27 -27.20 1.50
CA GLY A 112 0.49 -26.82 2.90
C GLY A 112 0.13 -25.38 3.22
N LEU A 113 -0.01 -25.12 4.52
CA LEU A 113 -0.21 -23.77 5.05
C LEU A 113 1.08 -22.97 4.96
N SER A 114 0.96 -21.69 4.59
CA SER A 114 2.09 -20.83 4.25
C SER A 114 2.01 -19.48 4.96
N PHE A 115 3.05 -19.15 5.71
CA PHE A 115 3.21 -17.85 6.36
C PHE A 115 4.26 -17.02 5.61
N GLY A 116 4.01 -15.72 5.49
CA GLY A 116 4.90 -14.76 4.84
C GLY A 116 5.15 -13.56 5.74
N PHE A 117 6.41 -13.34 6.09
CA PHE A 117 6.88 -12.14 6.79
C PHE A 117 7.86 -11.39 5.88
N SER A 118 7.68 -10.08 5.73
CA SER A 118 8.57 -9.27 4.91
C SER A 118 8.62 -7.82 5.39
N ILE A 119 9.77 -7.16 5.23
CA ILE A 119 9.97 -5.71 5.43
C ILE A 119 10.08 -4.97 4.08
N SER A 120 10.40 -5.71 3.01
CA SER A 120 10.40 -5.24 1.64
C SER A 120 10.40 -6.47 0.74
N SER A 121 9.43 -6.63 -0.16
CA SER A 121 9.48 -7.74 -1.10
C SER A 121 8.84 -7.46 -2.44
N PHE A 122 9.50 -7.94 -3.48
CA PHE A 122 9.00 -8.03 -4.85
C PHE A 122 9.24 -9.45 -5.38
N LYS A 123 8.25 -10.08 -5.99
CA LYS A 123 8.43 -11.28 -6.81
C LYS A 123 7.42 -11.28 -7.94
N MET A 124 7.91 -10.94 -9.13
CA MET A 124 7.20 -11.08 -10.39
C MET A 124 7.93 -12.14 -11.19
N ALA A 125 7.22 -13.14 -11.68
CA ALA A 125 7.81 -14.23 -12.46
C ALA A 125 6.91 -14.56 -13.65
N ILE A 126 7.52 -14.91 -14.77
CA ILE A 126 6.86 -15.46 -15.96
C ILE A 126 7.64 -16.70 -16.36
N ASN A 127 6.94 -17.82 -16.48
CA ASN A 127 7.50 -19.12 -16.88
C ASN A 127 8.59 -19.66 -15.92
N SER A 128 8.50 -19.33 -14.63
CA SER A 128 9.22 -20.08 -13.57
C SER A 128 8.40 -21.33 -13.21
N GLY A 129 9.00 -22.46 -12.82
CA GLY A 129 8.25 -23.71 -12.54
C GLY A 129 6.98 -23.56 -11.66
N GLY A 130 6.04 -24.49 -11.83
CA GLY A 130 4.62 -24.42 -11.43
C GLY A 130 4.27 -24.50 -9.95
N ASP A 131 5.05 -23.87 -9.07
CA ASP A 131 4.69 -23.77 -7.65
C ASP A 131 3.47 -22.85 -7.45
N PHE A 132 2.45 -23.42 -6.79
CA PHE A 132 1.27 -22.70 -6.36
C PHE A 132 1.54 -21.97 -5.05
N LEU A 133 1.30 -20.67 -5.02
CA LEU A 133 1.30 -19.86 -3.81
C LEU A 133 0.09 -18.93 -3.88
N PHE A 134 -0.65 -18.84 -2.79
CA PHE A 134 -1.70 -17.86 -2.61
C PHE A 134 -1.65 -17.39 -1.16
N ARG A 135 -1.44 -16.10 -0.93
CA ARG A 135 -1.41 -15.50 0.41
C ARG A 135 -2.18 -14.19 0.45
N VAL A 136 -2.74 -13.92 1.61
CA VAL A 136 -3.42 -12.66 1.92
C VAL A 136 -2.56 -11.88 2.92
N ASN A 137 -2.19 -10.65 2.57
CA ASN A 137 -1.45 -9.74 3.43
C ASN A 137 -2.40 -9.04 4.42
N PHE A 138 -2.40 -9.54 5.66
CA PHE A 138 -3.24 -9.01 6.72
C PHE A 138 -2.84 -7.58 7.10
N THR A 139 -1.55 -7.23 7.03
CA THR A 139 -1.10 -5.86 7.29
C THR A 139 -1.74 -4.86 6.34
N ALA A 140 -1.83 -5.20 5.04
CA ALA A 140 -2.47 -4.33 4.06
C ALA A 140 -3.95 -4.08 4.39
N ILE A 141 -4.68 -5.14 4.79
CA ILE A 141 -6.09 -5.05 5.18
C ILE A 141 -6.26 -4.15 6.41
N VAL A 142 -5.43 -4.34 7.45
CA VAL A 142 -5.49 -3.53 8.67
C VAL A 142 -5.21 -2.05 8.35
N VAL A 143 -4.17 -1.76 7.57
CA VAL A 143 -3.82 -0.39 7.19
C VAL A 143 -4.96 0.26 6.40
N ILE A 144 -5.58 -0.46 5.45
CA ILE A 144 -6.75 0.04 4.70
C ILE A 144 -7.91 0.34 5.65
N GLY A 145 -8.22 -0.57 6.59
CA GLY A 145 -9.31 -0.37 7.56
C GLY A 145 -9.10 0.86 8.43
N VAL A 146 -7.86 1.07 8.93
CA VAL A 146 -7.49 2.25 9.72
C VAL A 146 -7.62 3.53 8.90
N LEU A 147 -7.08 3.53 7.68
CA LEU A 147 -7.13 4.70 6.79
C LEU A 147 -8.56 5.05 6.35
N ALA A 148 -9.37 4.06 6.03
CA ALA A 148 -10.77 4.25 5.65
C ALA A 148 -11.61 4.80 6.82
N ASN A 149 -11.34 4.34 8.05
CA ASN A 149 -11.98 4.88 9.24
C ASN A 149 -11.62 6.35 9.46
N ILE A 150 -10.33 6.71 9.35
CA ILE A 150 -9.88 8.11 9.45
C ILE A 150 -10.51 8.98 8.35
N LEU A 151 -10.59 8.47 7.12
CA LEU A 151 -11.20 9.19 6.00
C LEU A 151 -12.69 9.47 6.24
N ALA A 152 -13.41 8.51 6.82
CA ALA A 152 -14.81 8.67 7.17
C ALA A 152 -15.02 9.74 8.25
N GLU A 153 -14.17 9.77 9.28
CA GLU A 153 -14.20 10.80 10.34
C GLU A 153 -13.96 12.20 9.77
N LEU A 154 -12.93 12.36 8.93
CA LEU A 154 -12.64 13.66 8.27
C LEU A 154 -13.79 14.13 7.37
N LYS A 155 -14.57 13.20 6.79
CA LYS A 155 -15.73 13.55 5.97
C LYS A 155 -16.90 14.04 6.82
N GLN A 156 -17.05 13.55 8.05
CA GLN A 156 -18.12 13.95 8.97
C GLN A 156 -17.86 15.34 9.58
N GLU A 157 -16.62 15.63 9.99
CA GLU A 157 -16.24 16.96 10.53
C GLU A 157 -16.54 18.10 9.54
N ASN A 158 -16.28 17.89 8.24
CA ASN A 158 -16.57 18.89 7.19
C ASN A 158 -18.07 19.11 6.94
N VAL A 159 -18.94 18.17 7.33
CA VAL A 159 -20.39 18.28 7.12
C VAL A 159 -21.05 19.01 8.30
N GLU A 160 -20.54 18.84 9.52
CA GLU A 160 -21.07 19.51 10.73
C GLU A 160 -20.69 20.99 10.83
N GLU A 161 -19.62 21.46 10.19
CA GLU A 161 -19.28 22.90 10.11
C GLU A 161 -20.14 23.69 9.08
N SER A 162 -20.92 23.01 8.23
CA SER A 162 -21.67 23.62 7.12
C SER A 162 -23.16 24.02 7.36
N PRO A 163 -23.88 23.74 8.47
CA PRO A 163 -25.33 23.95 8.53
C PRO A 163 -25.83 25.30 9.11
N LEU A 164 -25.00 26.34 9.27
CA LEU A 164 -25.48 27.66 9.77
C LEU A 164 -25.05 28.82 8.87
N VAL A 165 -25.53 28.82 7.62
CA VAL A 165 -25.80 30.09 6.92
C VAL A 165 -27.29 30.33 7.08
N THR A 166 -27.63 31.05 8.15
CA THR A 166 -28.99 31.46 8.51
C THR A 166 -29.65 32.20 7.35
N SER A 167 -30.72 31.60 6.85
CA SER A 167 -31.73 32.25 6.04
C SER A 167 -32.54 33.20 6.90
N ASP A 168 -32.03 34.40 7.17
CA ASP A 168 -32.81 35.49 7.77
C ASP A 168 -32.15 36.82 7.42
N GLU A 169 -32.61 37.46 6.33
CA GLU A 169 -32.68 38.93 6.12
C GLU A 169 -32.92 39.22 4.64
N GLN A 170 -34.16 39.01 4.16
CA GLN A 170 -34.71 39.80 3.05
C GLN A 170 -36.21 40.00 3.27
N SER A 171 -36.53 40.85 4.24
CA SER A 171 -37.83 41.52 4.31
C SER A 171 -37.64 42.93 4.87
N VAL A 172 -37.28 43.88 4.01
CA VAL A 172 -37.59 45.31 4.12
C VAL A 172 -37.83 45.85 2.71
#